data_AF-X1V6U8-F1
#
_entry.id   AF-X1V6U8-F1
#
_cell.length_a   1.000
_cell.length_b   1.000
_cell.length_c   1.000
_cell.angle_alpha   90.00
_cell.angle_beta   90.00
_cell.angle_gamma   90.00
#
_symmetry.space_group_name_H-M   'P 1'
#
loop_
_entity.id
_entity.type
_entity.pdbx_description
1 polymer ?
#
loop_
_entity_poly.entity_id
_entity_poly.type
_entity_poly.pdbx_seq_one_letter_code
_entity_poly.pdbx_strand_id
1 'polypeptide(L)' 'EEGVFDVKPYLDKGVFKELKNLNFFNSVKPFMGTIQWKNGQDFCPDTLYIESRRLTRRCT' A
#
# COMPACT_ATOMS: atom_id res chain seq x y z
N GLU A 1 6.04 -13.18 -6.36
CA GLU A 1 4.93 -12.64 -7.16
C GLU A 1 5.04 -11.13 -7.22
N GLU A 2 4.45 -10.50 -8.23
CA GLU A 2 4.50 -9.05 -8.42
C GLU A 2 3.07 -8.54 -8.66
N GLY A 3 2.71 -7.45 -7.99
CA GLY A 3 1.37 -6.88 -8.04
C GLY A 3 1.39 -5.39 -7.72
N VAL A 4 0.29 -4.72 -8.07
CA VAL A 4 0.06 -3.31 -7.76
C VAL A 4 -1.15 -3.20 -6.85
N PHE A 5 -0.94 -2.62 -5.68
CA PHE A 5 -1.99 -2.29 -4.72
C PHE A 5 -2.35 -0.81 -4.84
N ASP A 6 -3.62 -0.50 -5.13
CA ASP A 6 -4.09 0.88 -5.25
C ASP A 6 -4.60 1.40 -3.90
N VAL A 7 -3.89 2.38 -3.33
CA VAL A 7 -4.23 2.97 -2.03
C VAL A 7 -5.31 4.07 -2.15
N LYS A 8 -5.62 4.56 -3.36
CA LYS A 8 -6.60 5.65 -3.58
C LYS A 8 -7.96 5.42 -2.90
N PRO A 9 -8.57 4.22 -2.93
CA PRO A 9 -9.87 3.97 -2.30
C PRO A 9 -9.88 4.13 -0.77
N TYR A 10 -8.71 4.22 -0.14
CA TYR A 10 -8.55 4.32 1.31
C TYR A 10 -8.23 5.74 1.76
N LEU A 11 -7.81 6.64 0.86
CA LEU A 11 -7.30 7.98 1.22
C LEU A 11 -8.34 8.88 1.92
N ASP A 12 -9.63 8.58 1.83
CA ASP A 12 -10.68 9.34 2.53
C ASP A 12 -11.09 8.72 3.88
N LYS A 13 -10.44 7.64 4.30
CA LYS A 13 -10.80 6.85 5.48
C LYS A 13 -9.81 7.07 6.62
N GLY A 14 -10.30 7.57 7.76
CA GLY A 14 -9.55 7.60 9.02
C GLY A 14 -8.10 8.10 8.90
N VAL A 15 -7.17 7.32 9.45
CA VAL A 15 -5.72 7.62 9.48
C VAL A 15 -5.07 7.66 8.09
N PHE A 16 -5.70 7.09 7.06
CA PHE A 16 -5.14 7.07 5.70
C PHE A 16 -5.28 8.42 4.98
N LYS A 17 -6.04 9.37 5.53
CA LYS A 17 -6.10 10.75 5.00
C LYS A 17 -4.74 11.44 4.96
N GLU A 18 -3.84 11.08 5.87
CA GLU A 18 -2.47 11.61 5.92
C GLU A 18 -1.66 11.20 4.67
N LEU A 19 -2.00 10.07 4.06
CA LEU A 19 -1.33 9.56 2.86
C LEU A 19 -1.66 10.35 1.58
N LYS A 20 -2.61 11.30 1.64
CA LYS A 20 -2.80 12.27 0.55
C LYS A 20 -1.59 13.18 0.37
N ASN A 21 -0.78 13.36 1.42
CA ASN A 21 0.49 14.05 1.31
C ASN A 21 1.55 13.09 0.76
N LEU A 22 2.08 13.38 -0.42
CA LEU A 22 3.06 12.52 -1.09
C LEU A 22 4.34 12.29 -0.28
N ASN A 23 4.79 13.24 0.54
CA ASN A 23 5.96 13.03 1.39
C ASN A 23 5.69 11.97 2.46
N PHE A 24 4.46 11.93 3.00
CA PHE A 24 4.05 10.85 3.89
C PHE A 24 3.86 9.56 3.12
N PHE A 25 3.17 9.56 1.98
CA PHE A 25 2.98 8.37 1.15
C PHE A 25 4.30 7.68 0.77
N ASN A 26 5.31 8.47 0.40
CA ASN A 26 6.63 7.96 0.02
C ASN A 26 7.47 7.47 1.20
N SER A 27 7.00 7.60 2.44
CA SER A 27 7.67 7.06 3.64
C SER A 27 7.43 5.58 3.88
N VAL A 28 6.64 4.92 3.02
CA VAL A 28 6.31 3.50 3.13
C VAL A 28 7.57 2.64 3.20
N LYS A 29 7.59 1.66 4.09
CA LYS A 29 8.68 0.70 4.25
C LYS A 29 8.16 -0.66 4.72
N PRO A 30 8.87 -1.76 4.43
CA PRO A 30 8.59 -3.05 5.07
C PRO A 30 8.77 -2.96 6.60
N PHE A 31 7.86 -3.54 7.35
CA PHE A 31 7.88 -3.60 8.81
C PHE A 31 7.07 -4.79 9.32
N MET A 32 7.68 -5.63 10.17
CA MET A 32 7.01 -6.77 10.84
C MET A 32 6.14 -7.66 9.93
N GLY A 33 6.61 -7.98 8.73
CA GLY A 33 5.87 -8.84 7.78
C GLY A 33 4.76 -8.13 7.01
N THR A 34 4.66 -6.81 7.11
CA THR A 34 3.81 -5.96 6.28
C THR A 34 4.56 -4.70 5.81
N ILE A 35 3.85 -3.69 5.30
CA ILE A 35 4.34 -2.33 5.06
C ILE A 35 3.81 -1.39 6.15
N GLN A 36 4.58 -0.36 6.45
CA GLN A 36 4.19 0.69 7.38
C GLN A 36 4.65 2.06 6.91
N TRP A 37 3.83 3.08 7.12
CA TRP A 37 4.16 4.49 6.90
C TRP A 37 4.71 5.15 8.18
N LYS A 38 5.30 6.36 8.05
CA LYS A 38 5.95 7.08 9.15
C LYS A 38 5.12 7.19 10.44
N ASN A 39 3.80 7.34 10.33
CA ASN A 39 2.90 7.53 11.47
C ASN A 39 2.22 6.22 11.91
N GLY A 40 2.71 5.07 11.44
CA GLY A 40 2.28 3.76 11.88
C GLY A 40 1.13 3.16 11.07
N GLN A 41 0.58 3.85 10.07
CA GLN A 41 -0.43 3.26 9.18
C GLN A 41 0.15 2.03 8.48
N ASP A 42 -0.64 0.99 8.35
CA ASP A 42 -0.28 -0.25 7.69
C ASP A 42 -1.52 -0.84 6.96
N PHE A 43 -1.29 -1.90 6.21
CA PHE A 43 -2.34 -2.79 5.74
C PHE A 43 -1.97 -4.20 6.14
N CYS A 44 -2.94 -5.04 6.53
CA CYS A 44 -2.66 -6.45 6.77
C CYS A 44 -2.09 -7.12 5.49
N PRO A 45 -1.18 -8.09 5.63
CA PRO A 45 -0.57 -8.78 4.49
C PRO A 45 -1.60 -9.44 3.58
N ASP A 46 -2.68 -10.01 4.13
CA ASP A 46 -3.78 -10.59 3.34
C ASP A 46 -4.47 -9.55 2.46
N THR A 47 -4.74 -8.36 2.99
CA THR A 47 -5.35 -7.27 2.21
C THR A 47 -4.45 -6.86 1.05
N LEU A 48 -3.14 -6.69 1.32
CA LEU A 48 -2.17 -6.38 0.27
C LEU A 48 -2.14 -7.46 -0.81
N TYR A 49 -2.23 -8.74 -0.42
CA TYR A 49 -2.20 -9.87 -1.33
C TYR A 49 -3.46 -9.98 -2.20
N ILE A 50 -4.63 -9.99 -1.56
CA ILE A 50 -5.93 -10.27 -2.19
C ILE A 50 -6.34 -9.13 -3.12
N GLU A 51 -6.15 -7.88 -2.69
CA GLU A 51 -6.60 -6.70 -3.43
C GLU A 51 -5.56 -6.21 -4.46
N SER A 52 -4.34 -6.76 -4.44
CA SER A 52 -3.33 -6.41 -5.45
C SER A 52 -3.71 -6.94 -6.82
N ARG A 53 -3.65 -6.06 -7.82
CA ARG A 53 -3.71 -6.48 -9.22
C ARG A 53 -2.39 -7.14 -9.60
N ARG A 54 -2.42 -8.44 -9.89
CA ARG A 54 -1.25 -9.18 -10.35
C ARG A 54 -0.69 -8.59 -11.64
N LEU A 55 0.61 -8.32 -11.64
CA LEU A 55 1.34 -7.93 -12.85
C LEU A 55 1.60 -9.20 -13.65
N THR A 56 0.83 -9.40 -14.72
CA THR A 56 1.20 -10.38 -15.73
C THR A 56 2.34 -9.81 -16.55
N ARG A 57 3.50 -10.47 -16.52
CA ARG A 57 4.58 -10.18 -17.45
C ARG A 57 4.06 -10.48 -18.85
N ARG A 58 3.67 -9.45 -19.60
CA ARG A 58 3.56 -9.59 -21.05
C ARG A 58 4.99 -9.63 -21.58
N CYS A 59 5.42 -10.79 -22.09
CA CYS A 59 6.56 -10.82 -23.00
C CYS A 59 6.14 -10.05 -24.26
N THR A 60 6.72 -8.87 -24.45
CA THR A 60 6.89 -8.25 -25.76
C THR A 60 8.20 -8.71 -26.36
#